data_AF-A0A3A8EHX7-F1
#
_entry.id   AF-A0A3A8EHX7-F1
#
_cell.length_a   1.000
_cell.length_b   1.000
_cell.length_c   1.000
_cell.angle_alpha   90.00
_cell.angle_beta   90.00
_cell.angle_gamma   90.00
#
_symmetry.space_group_name_H-M   'P 1'
#
loop_
_entity.id
_entity.type
_entity.pdbx_description
1 polymer ?
#
loop_
_entity_poly.entity_id
_entity_poly.type
_entity_poly.pdbx_seq_one_letter_code
_entity_poly.pdbx_strand_id
1 'polypeptide(L)'
;MKIIYGLLSLLILNGCSSKCDNGCFILNGEKLSFVDAEMLVSQCDHFRTNFFSRQAVSLSYREIADRTNNDPNTPLMSTYMSYMSISESPLIYDRKEKNPYIKHNQIIQACVQLRRDFNTDRFWTN
;
A
#
# COMPACT_ATOMS: atom_id res chain seq x y z
N MET A 1 -18.20 29.17 -43.74
CA MET A 1 -19.49 29.34 -43.03
C MET A 1 -19.53 28.29 -41.91
N LYS A 2 -19.83 28.73 -40.67
CA LYS A 2 -19.93 27.94 -39.43
C LYS A 2 -20.99 26.82 -39.60
N ILE A 3 -21.01 25.70 -38.87
CA ILE A 3 -21.28 25.58 -37.42
C ILE A 3 -20.87 24.17 -36.92
N ILE A 4 -20.32 24.16 -35.72
CA ILE A 4 -19.99 23.07 -34.78
C ILE A 4 -21.25 22.35 -34.30
N TYR A 5 -21.30 21.01 -34.32
CA TYR A 5 -22.00 20.12 -33.35
C TYR A 5 -21.50 18.68 -33.63
N GLY A 6 -21.20 17.79 -32.69
CA GLY A 6 -21.40 17.82 -31.25
C GLY A 6 -20.38 16.93 -30.55
N LEU A 7 -19.77 17.53 -29.54
CA LEU A 7 -19.02 16.91 -28.46
C LEU A 7 -20.06 16.41 -27.46
N LEU A 8 -20.48 15.13 -27.49
CA LEU A 8 -21.28 14.56 -26.41
C LEU A 8 -21.39 13.02 -26.48
N SER A 9 -20.42 12.31 -25.91
CA SER A 9 -20.65 11.03 -25.20
C SER A 9 -19.38 10.64 -24.41
N LEU A 10 -19.02 11.47 -23.44
CA LEU A 10 -18.00 11.18 -22.43
C LEU A 10 -18.64 11.25 -21.04
N LEU A 11 -19.69 10.45 -20.90
CA LEU A 11 -20.40 10.09 -19.67
C LEU A 11 -20.87 8.66 -20.01
N ILE A 12 -20.59 7.56 -19.32
CA ILE A 12 -20.56 7.34 -17.87
C ILE A 12 -19.69 6.08 -17.65
N LEU A 13 -18.46 6.24 -17.17
CA LEU A 13 -17.76 5.19 -16.40
C LEU A 13 -17.50 5.71 -14.98
N ASN A 14 -18.44 6.48 -14.44
CA ASN A 14 -18.56 6.64 -12.99
C ASN A 14 -19.29 5.42 -12.47
N GLY A 15 -18.61 4.27 -12.44
CA GLY A 15 -18.92 3.31 -11.40
C GLY A 15 -18.66 4.05 -10.09
N CYS A 16 -19.70 4.55 -9.45
CA CYS A 16 -19.63 5.11 -8.11
C CYS A 16 -19.10 4.00 -7.20
N SER A 17 -17.79 3.93 -7.05
CA SER A 17 -17.13 3.02 -6.13
C SER A 17 -17.49 3.50 -4.74
N SER A 18 -18.47 2.84 -4.12
CA SER A 18 -19.00 3.03 -2.76
C SER A 18 -17.98 2.83 -1.64
N LYS A 19 -16.68 2.75 -1.97
CA LYS A 19 -15.59 2.48 -1.02
C LYS A 19 -15.46 3.55 0.07
N CYS A 20 -16.01 4.75 -0.14
CA CYS A 20 -15.89 5.88 0.79
C CYS A 20 -17.22 6.33 1.41
N ASP A 21 -18.28 5.52 1.34
CA ASP A 21 -19.62 5.97 1.76
C ASP A 21 -19.69 6.35 3.25
N ASN A 22 -18.84 5.74 4.08
CA ASN A 22 -18.68 6.05 5.51
C ASN A 22 -17.47 6.94 5.81
N GLY A 23 -16.98 7.69 4.81
CA GLY A 23 -15.73 8.44 4.87
C GLY A 23 -14.54 7.60 4.41
N CYS A 24 -13.45 8.32 4.09
CA CYS A 24 -12.20 7.73 3.63
C CYS A 24 -11.02 8.35 4.36
N PHE A 25 -10.03 7.53 4.67
CA PHE A 25 -8.72 7.95 5.14
C PHE A 25 -7.95 8.54 3.96
N ILE A 26 -7.37 9.72 4.14
CA ILE A 26 -6.57 10.39 3.10
C ILE A 26 -5.10 10.10 3.36
N LEU A 27 -4.49 9.28 2.51
CA LEU A 27 -3.08 8.94 2.60
C LEU A 27 -2.33 9.51 1.42
N ASN A 28 -1.54 10.56 1.65
CA ASN A 28 -0.70 11.20 0.63
C ASN A 28 -1.48 11.63 -0.62
N GLY A 29 -2.71 12.12 -0.42
CA GLY A 29 -3.61 12.57 -1.50
C GLY A 29 -4.51 11.48 -2.08
N GLU A 30 -4.26 10.20 -1.75
CA GLU A 30 -5.11 9.09 -2.16
C GLU A 30 -6.21 8.80 -1.13
N LYS A 31 -7.42 8.50 -1.62
CA LYS A 31 -8.55 8.11 -0.77
C LYS A 31 -8.54 6.61 -0.56
N LEU A 32 -8.40 6.19 0.69
CA LEU A 32 -8.53 4.80 1.11
C LEU A 32 -9.80 4.62 1.92
N SER A 33 -10.57 3.57 1.63
CA SER A 33 -11.61 3.15 2.57
C SER A 33 -10.96 2.86 3.93
N PHE A 34 -11.68 3.05 5.02
CA PHE A 34 -11.13 2.73 6.34
C PHE A 34 -10.71 1.24 6.43
N VAL A 35 -11.42 0.34 5.77
CA VAL A 35 -11.05 -1.09 5.69
C VAL A 35 -9.73 -1.30 4.95
N ASP A 36 -9.54 -0.64 3.80
CA ASP A 36 -8.28 -0.73 3.04
C ASP A 36 -7.12 -0.10 3.84
N ALA A 37 -7.38 1.00 4.55
CA ALA A 37 -6.40 1.65 5.41
C ALA A 37 -6.01 0.76 6.62
N GLU A 38 -6.97 0.12 7.28
CA GLU A 38 -6.72 -0.86 8.35
C GLU A 38 -5.90 -2.04 7.84
N MET A 39 -6.23 -2.55 6.65
CA MET A 39 -5.46 -3.62 6.02
C MET A 39 -4.03 -3.19 5.75
N LEU A 40 -3.81 -1.99 5.21
CA LEU A 40 -2.47 -1.46 4.98
C LEU A 40 -1.69 -1.27 6.29
N VAL A 41 -2.33 -0.79 7.35
CA VAL A 41 -1.73 -0.72 8.70
C VAL A 41 -1.30 -2.11 9.17
N SER A 42 -2.17 -3.13 9.02
CA SER A 42 -1.86 -4.51 9.38
C SER A 42 -0.67 -5.08 8.60
N GLN A 43 -0.60 -4.84 7.28
CA GLN A 43 0.55 -5.25 6.46
C GLN A 43 1.84 -4.56 6.91
N CYS A 44 1.77 -3.26 7.22
CA CYS A 44 2.88 -2.49 7.75
C CYS A 44 3.37 -3.02 9.12
N ASP A 45 2.45 -3.43 10.00
CA ASP A 45 2.80 -3.99 11.29
C ASP A 45 3.44 -5.38 11.18
N HIS A 46 2.90 -6.25 10.32
CA HIS A 46 3.52 -7.55 10.04
C HIS A 46 4.94 -7.36 9.49
N PHE A 47 5.08 -6.50 8.48
CA PHE A 47 6.38 -6.22 7.87
C PHE A 47 7.37 -5.64 8.89
N ARG A 48 6.98 -4.65 9.70
CA ARG A 48 7.88 -3.98 10.64
C ARG A 48 8.35 -4.88 11.79
N THR A 49 7.49 -5.80 12.23
CA THR A 49 7.79 -6.68 13.38
C THR A 49 8.46 -7.99 12.97
N ASN A 50 8.41 -8.36 11.69
CA ASN A 50 9.00 -9.60 11.21
C ASN A 50 10.52 -9.47 10.98
N PHE A 51 11.26 -10.47 11.49
CA PHE A 51 12.70 -10.61 11.31
C PHE A 51 13.14 -10.66 9.84
N PHE A 52 12.30 -11.23 8.97
CA PHE A 52 12.57 -11.44 7.55
C PHE A 52 12.33 -10.21 6.67
N SER A 53 11.89 -9.09 7.22
CA SER A 53 11.54 -7.88 6.46
C SER A 53 12.66 -7.31 5.61
N ARG A 54 13.91 -7.34 6.11
CA ARG A 54 15.08 -6.96 5.30
C ARG A 54 15.30 -7.90 4.13
N GLN A 55 15.12 -9.20 4.33
CA GLN A 55 15.28 -10.20 3.28
C GLN A 55 14.18 -10.07 2.21
N ALA A 56 12.95 -9.79 2.63
CA ALA A 56 11.82 -9.54 1.74
C ALA A 56 12.08 -8.36 0.79
N VAL A 57 12.82 -7.33 1.22
CA VAL A 57 13.21 -6.19 0.36
C VAL A 57 14.42 -6.52 -0.51
N SER A 58 15.38 -7.32 0.00
CA SER A 58 16.66 -7.53 -0.68
C SER A 58 16.63 -8.61 -1.76
N LEU A 59 15.75 -9.59 -1.64
CA LEU A 59 15.70 -10.75 -2.52
C LEU A 59 14.65 -10.54 -3.62
N SER A 60 14.90 -11.14 -4.78
CA SER A 60 13.88 -11.27 -5.82
C SER A 60 12.79 -12.25 -5.40
N TYR A 61 11.61 -12.15 -6.03
CA TYR A 61 10.53 -13.13 -5.86
C TYR A 61 11.01 -14.57 -6.07
N ARG A 62 11.82 -14.82 -7.11
CA ARG A 62 12.33 -16.16 -7.42
C ARG A 62 13.18 -16.73 -6.28
N GLU A 63 14.11 -15.94 -5.75
CA GLU A 63 14.93 -16.37 -4.61
C GLU A 63 14.10 -16.66 -3.36
N ILE A 64 13.04 -15.88 -3.13
CA ILE A 64 12.12 -16.09 -2.01
C ILE A 64 11.28 -17.35 -2.23
N ALA A 65 10.70 -17.52 -3.41
CA ALA A 65 9.91 -18.69 -3.79
C ALA A 65 10.75 -19.97 -3.68
N ASP A 66 11.98 -19.97 -4.17
CA ASP A 66 12.91 -21.11 -4.09
C ASP A 66 13.24 -21.46 -2.62
N ARG A 67 13.43 -20.47 -1.74
CA ARG A 67 13.73 -20.70 -0.31
C ARG A 67 12.54 -21.18 0.51
N THR A 68 11.34 -20.87 0.06
CA THR A 68 10.10 -21.11 0.81
C THR A 68 9.25 -22.21 0.20
N ASN A 69 9.71 -22.82 -0.90
CA ASN A 69 8.91 -23.70 -1.76
C ASN A 69 7.58 -23.04 -2.18
N ASN A 70 7.60 -21.72 -2.33
CA ASN A 70 6.44 -20.88 -2.63
C ASN A 70 5.28 -21.03 -1.61
N ASP A 71 5.54 -21.49 -0.38
CA ASP A 71 4.52 -21.63 0.65
C ASP A 71 4.21 -20.24 1.27
N PRO A 72 2.99 -19.70 1.10
CA PRO A 72 2.60 -18.40 1.62
C PRO A 72 2.61 -18.32 3.14
N ASN A 73 2.56 -19.46 3.84
CA ASN A 73 2.55 -19.51 5.29
C ASN A 73 3.95 -19.42 5.91
N THR A 74 4.99 -19.53 5.10
CA THR A 74 6.36 -19.36 5.61
C THR A 74 6.57 -17.90 6.05
N PRO A 75 7.33 -17.66 7.13
CA PRO A 75 7.58 -16.30 7.61
C PRO A 75 8.20 -15.37 6.55
N LEU A 76 9.10 -15.88 5.70
CA LEU A 76 9.72 -15.08 4.64
C LEU A 76 8.74 -14.76 3.51
N MET A 77 7.96 -15.73 3.01
CA MET A 77 7.00 -15.47 1.93
C MET A 77 5.86 -14.55 2.38
N SER A 78 5.28 -14.80 3.55
CA SER A 78 4.22 -13.92 4.09
C SER A 78 4.71 -12.48 4.27
N THR A 79 5.93 -12.29 4.78
CA THR A 79 6.53 -10.95 4.90
C THR A 79 6.78 -10.29 3.54
N TYR A 80 7.17 -11.07 2.54
CA TYR A 80 7.30 -10.60 1.16
C TYR A 80 5.96 -10.17 0.57
N MET A 81 4.89 -10.92 0.81
CA MET A 81 3.54 -10.52 0.38
C MET A 81 3.09 -9.21 1.03
N SER A 82 3.40 -9.00 2.32
CA SER A 82 3.18 -7.71 2.97
C SER A 82 4.01 -6.60 2.34
N TYR A 83 5.28 -6.85 2.05
CA TYR A 83 6.12 -5.89 1.33
C TYR A 83 5.54 -5.53 -0.05
N MET A 84 5.07 -6.51 -0.82
CA MET A 84 4.44 -6.25 -2.12
C MET A 84 3.20 -5.38 -1.97
N SER A 85 2.32 -5.70 -1.03
CA SER A 85 1.13 -4.89 -0.73
C SER A 85 1.49 -3.46 -0.32
N ILE A 86 2.51 -3.29 0.52
CA ILE A 86 3.06 -1.98 0.91
C ILE A 86 3.62 -1.25 -0.32
N SER A 87 4.25 -1.97 -1.25
CA SER A 87 4.91 -1.35 -2.40
C SER A 87 3.96 -0.77 -3.44
N GLU A 88 2.77 -1.33 -3.50
CA GLU A 88 1.66 -0.88 -4.35
C GLU A 88 0.80 0.19 -3.66
N SER A 89 1.01 0.40 -2.35
CA SER A 89 0.28 1.39 -1.57
C SER A 89 0.72 2.83 -1.88
N PRO A 90 -0.04 3.85 -1.46
CA PRO A 90 0.32 5.25 -1.65
C PRO A 90 1.31 5.78 -0.59
N LEU A 91 2.00 4.91 0.15
CA LEU A 91 3.04 5.31 1.09
C LEU A 91 4.22 6.01 0.38
N ILE A 92 4.71 7.08 0.99
CA ILE A 92 5.84 7.86 0.46
C ILE A 92 7.16 7.27 0.92
N TYR A 93 7.92 6.76 -0.05
CA TYR A 93 9.32 6.36 0.07
C TYR A 93 9.92 6.25 -1.34
N ASP A 94 11.24 6.21 -1.48
CA ASP A 94 11.88 6.11 -2.79
C ASP A 94 11.76 4.68 -3.34
N ARG A 95 10.88 4.50 -4.33
CA ARG A 95 10.66 3.21 -5.00
C ARG A 95 11.87 2.79 -5.84
N LYS A 96 12.66 3.74 -6.31
CA LYS A 96 13.83 3.54 -7.17
C LYS A 96 15.11 3.31 -6.37
N GLU A 97 15.07 3.42 -5.04
CA GLU A 97 16.20 3.09 -4.18
C GLU A 97 16.65 1.64 -4.44
N LYS A 98 17.95 1.49 -4.70
CA LYS A 98 18.58 0.20 -5.04
C LYS A 98 19.22 -0.45 -3.83
N ASN A 99 19.62 0.32 -2.82
CA ASN A 99 20.17 -0.19 -1.59
C ASN A 99 19.04 -0.74 -0.72
N PRO A 100 18.97 -2.08 -0.51
CA PRO A 100 17.85 -2.69 0.21
C PRO A 100 17.80 -2.27 1.67
N TYR A 101 18.94 -1.91 2.28
CA TYR A 101 18.97 -1.41 3.65
C TYR A 101 18.33 -0.03 3.78
N ILE A 102 18.67 0.90 2.87
CA ILE A 102 18.06 2.24 2.85
C ILE A 102 16.56 2.12 2.54
N LYS A 103 16.20 1.34 1.52
CA LYS A 103 14.81 1.11 1.12
C LYS A 103 13.98 0.52 2.26
N HIS A 104 14.50 -0.51 2.94
CA HIS A 104 13.87 -1.10 4.12
C HIS A 104 13.61 -0.05 5.20
N ASN A 105 14.62 0.75 5.56
CA ASN A 105 14.47 1.80 6.56
C ASN A 105 13.40 2.84 6.16
N GLN A 106 13.38 3.28 4.91
CA GLN A 106 12.36 4.22 4.42
C GLN A 106 10.95 3.64 4.53
N ILE A 107 10.76 2.37 4.15
CA ILE A 107 9.47 1.68 4.29
C ILE A 107 9.05 1.60 5.76
N ILE A 108 9.98 1.28 6.67
CA ILE A 108 9.70 1.25 8.11
C ILE A 108 9.23 2.62 8.61
N GLN A 109 9.89 3.71 8.20
CA GLN A 109 9.47 5.06 8.58
C GLN A 109 8.09 5.41 8.02
N ALA A 110 7.82 5.08 6.75
CA ALA A 110 6.53 5.30 6.13
C ALA A 110 5.40 4.52 6.85
N CYS A 111 5.66 3.27 7.23
CA CYS A 111 4.71 2.46 8.01
C CYS A 111 4.47 3.03 9.43
N VAL A 112 5.50 3.57 10.09
CA VAL A 112 5.35 4.24 11.38
C VAL A 112 4.50 5.51 11.24
N GLN A 113 4.72 6.28 10.18
CA GLN A 113 3.95 7.50 9.91
C GLN A 113 2.48 7.16 9.62
N LEU A 114 2.22 6.19 8.75
CA LEU A 114 0.87 5.68 8.47
C LEU A 114 0.11 5.34 9.76
N ARG A 115 0.74 4.57 10.65
CA ARG A 115 0.07 4.15 11.88
C ARG A 115 -0.25 5.33 12.79
N ARG A 116 0.58 6.37 12.82
CA ARG A 116 0.29 7.61 13.55
C ARG A 116 -0.89 8.34 12.94
N ASP A 117 -0.84 8.59 11.63
CA ASP A 117 -1.88 9.31 10.91
C ASP A 117 -3.24 8.61 11.02
N PHE A 118 -3.25 7.30 10.80
CA PHE A 118 -4.46 6.49 10.91
C PHE A 118 -5.07 6.51 12.32
N ASN A 119 -4.23 6.43 13.37
CA ASN A 119 -4.71 6.50 14.74
C ASN A 119 -5.24 7.90 15.10
N THR A 120 -4.60 8.96 14.58
CA THR A 120 -5.09 10.33 14.77
C THR A 120 -6.43 10.52 14.08
N ASP A 121 -6.57 10.15 12.80
CA ASP A 121 -7.83 10.28 12.07
C ASP A 121 -8.95 9.48 12.74
N ARG A 122 -8.69 8.22 13.13
CA ARG A 122 -9.70 7.38 13.79
C ARG A 122 -10.15 7.94 15.14
N PHE A 123 -9.28 8.66 15.85
CA PHE A 123 -9.64 9.31 17.12
C PHE A 123 -10.62 10.47 16.92
N TRP A 124 -10.62 11.13 15.76
CA TRP A 124 -11.49 12.26 15.46
C TRP A 124 -12.75 11.89 14.67
N THR A 125 -12.85 10.65 14.17
CA THR A 125 -14.02 10.15 13.43
C THR A 125 -14.93 9.21 14.22
N ASN A 126 -14.55 8.82 15.45
CA ASN A 126 -15.37 8.06 16.41
C ASN A 126 -15.93 9.01 17.48
#